data_AF-A0A4Q5T617-F1
#
_entry.id   AF-A0A4Q5T617-F1
#
_cell.length_a   1.000
_cell.length_b   1.000
_cell.length_c   1.000
_cell.angle_alpha   90.00
_cell.angle_beta   90.00
_cell.angle_gamma   90.00
#
_symmetry.space_group_name_H-M   'P 1'
#
loop_
_entity.id
_entity.type
_entity.pdbx_description
1 polymer ?
#
loop_
_entity_poly.entity_id
_entity_poly.type
_entity_poly.pdbx_seq_one_letter_code
_entity_poly.pdbx_strand_id
1 'polypeptide(L)'
;MKINAFLPKFLACMVAAITTAALLLSLGNSGTIPWFTPPIVFSLVGFCLLAGLVLPFLWHHKMNRNGLYARLYNLVKYTVALNLAIFGWRKIFGLQFVVPEEVSNLPMNQQTGEWLTWYYFGHSPVFGTLIALVQIVGAYLLMFKKSFLPAALLLFGFMVHLTCINVFYRMNMGALVQSFAISIGLIYLLWPFRSQLIQFLKTPTPAPFTSNRPNVVNGMLVRAALVIFSIGFVIYCKYYI
;
A
#
# COMPACT_ATOMS: atom_id res chain seq x y z
N MET A 1 -7.07 -22.29 7.40
CA MET A 1 -6.30 -21.97 8.63
C MET A 1 -7.30 -21.96 9.77
N LYS A 2 -7.11 -22.77 10.82
CA LYS A 2 -7.99 -22.73 11.99
C LYS A 2 -7.82 -21.34 12.64
N ILE A 3 -8.85 -20.49 12.55
CA ILE A 3 -8.85 -19.11 13.09
C ILE A 3 -8.64 -19.08 14.62
N ASN A 4 -8.74 -20.25 15.26
CA ASN A 4 -8.54 -20.42 16.69
C ASN A 4 -7.08 -20.27 17.14
N ALA A 5 -6.11 -20.37 16.23
CA ALA A 5 -4.70 -20.14 16.57
C ALA A 5 -4.39 -18.65 16.82
N PHE A 6 -3.43 -18.36 17.70
CA PHE A 6 -3.01 -17.00 18.04
C PHE A 6 -2.31 -16.30 16.86
N LEU A 7 -1.38 -16.97 16.17
CA LEU A 7 -0.58 -16.40 15.09
C LEU A 7 -1.40 -15.73 13.97
N PRO A 8 -2.47 -16.34 13.43
CA PRO A 8 -3.41 -15.68 12.50
C PRO A 8 -3.96 -14.33 12.98
N LYS A 9 -4.32 -14.26 14.26
CA LYS A 9 -4.89 -13.06 14.88
C LYS A 9 -3.82 -11.98 15.01
N PHE A 10 -2.64 -12.38 15.48
CA PHE A 10 -1.47 -11.52 15.59
C PHE A 10 -1.07 -10.91 14.25
N LEU A 11 -0.91 -11.73 13.21
CA LEU A 11 -0.56 -11.25 11.86
C LEU A 11 -1.63 -10.31 11.29
N ALA A 12 -2.92 -10.62 11.46
CA ALA A 12 -3.99 -9.74 10.99
C ALA A 12 -3.96 -8.36 11.66
N CYS A 13 -3.71 -8.31 12.97
CA CYS A 13 -3.61 -7.04 13.71
C CYS A 13 -2.33 -6.27 13.34
N MET A 14 -1.18 -6.95 13.27
CA MET A 14 0.11 -6.35 12.92
C MET A 14 0.13 -5.76 11.52
N VAL A 15 -0.30 -6.53 10.51
CA VAL A 15 -0.28 -6.04 9.13
C VAL A 15 -1.26 -4.88 8.96
N ALA A 16 -2.45 -4.96 9.57
CA ALA A 16 -3.40 -3.86 9.55
C ALA A 16 -2.83 -2.58 10.20
N ALA A 17 -2.12 -2.72 11.33
CA ALA A 17 -1.47 -1.59 11.99
C ALA A 17 -0.35 -0.99 11.12
N ILE A 18 0.51 -1.82 10.54
CA ILE A 18 1.63 -1.39 9.70
C ILE A 18 1.14 -0.66 8.45
N THR A 19 0.16 -1.21 7.71
CA THR A 19 -0.33 -0.56 6.48
C THR A 19 -1.11 0.72 6.77
N THR A 20 -1.79 0.80 7.92
CA THR A 20 -2.47 2.02 8.37
C THR A 20 -1.47 3.08 8.84
N ALA A 21 -0.45 2.70 9.60
CA ALA A 21 0.63 3.60 10.01
C ALA A 21 1.37 4.18 8.78
N ALA A 22 1.66 3.33 7.78
CA ALA A 22 2.29 3.77 6.56
C ALA A 22 1.42 4.74 5.75
N LEU A 23 0.09 4.55 5.75
CA LEU A 23 -0.86 5.51 5.19
C LEU A 23 -0.78 6.86 5.91
N LEU A 24 -0.84 6.86 7.25
CA LEU A 24 -0.78 8.08 8.06
C LEU A 24 0.52 8.85 7.82
N LEU A 25 1.66 8.17 7.78
CA LEU A 25 2.94 8.77 7.44
C LEU A 25 2.96 9.35 6.02
N SER A 26 2.39 8.65 5.04
CA SER A 26 2.28 9.12 3.65
C SER A 26 1.42 10.37 3.52
N LEU A 27 0.33 10.45 4.29
CA LEU A 27 -0.53 11.64 4.35
C LEU A 27 0.18 12.79 5.06
N GLY A 28 0.89 12.52 6.15
CA GLY A 28 1.61 13.52 6.94
C GLY A 28 2.84 14.09 6.24
N ASN A 29 3.50 13.28 5.40
CA ASN A 29 4.70 13.68 4.66
C ASN A 29 4.38 14.42 3.34
N SER A 30 3.20 15.06 3.23
CA SER A 30 2.76 15.73 2.00
C SER A 30 3.17 17.19 1.90
N GLY A 31 4.02 17.66 2.81
CA GLY A 31 4.33 19.07 3.03
C GLY A 31 3.62 19.62 4.26
N THR A 32 3.59 20.94 4.43
CA THR A 32 3.03 21.62 5.61
C THR A 32 1.51 21.67 5.56
N ILE A 33 0.85 20.57 5.98
CA ILE A 33 -0.60 20.56 6.22
C ILE A 33 -0.88 21.15 7.61
N PRO A 34 -1.52 22.34 7.74
CA PRO A 34 -1.64 23.01 9.04
C PRO A 34 -2.47 22.22 10.07
N TRP A 35 -3.46 21.47 9.60
CA TRP A 35 -4.37 20.68 10.44
C TRP A 35 -3.89 19.24 10.70
N PHE A 36 -2.84 18.79 10.01
CA PHE A 36 -2.29 17.44 10.14
C PHE A 36 -0.81 17.48 10.53
N THR A 37 -0.56 18.07 11.69
CA THR A 37 0.79 18.37 12.19
C THR A 37 1.57 17.10 12.56
N PRO A 38 2.91 17.13 12.56
CA PRO A 38 3.72 15.96 12.91
C PRO A 38 3.36 15.32 14.27
N PRO A 39 3.10 16.07 15.36
CA PRO A 39 2.67 15.46 16.62
C PRO A 39 1.37 14.65 16.49
N ILE A 40 0.40 15.14 15.70
CA ILE A 40 -0.86 14.41 15.45
C ILE A 40 -0.57 13.13 14.66
N VAL A 41 0.21 13.24 13.58
CA VAL A 41 0.59 12.10 12.73
C VAL A 41 1.28 11.02 13.55
N PHE A 42 2.33 11.37 14.30
CA PHE A 42 3.10 10.41 15.09
C PHE A 42 2.29 9.82 16.24
N SER A 43 1.38 10.59 16.85
CA SER A 43 0.47 10.07 17.87
C SER A 43 -0.49 9.02 17.30
N LEU A 44 -1.08 9.27 16.13
CA LEU A 44 -1.95 8.32 15.45
C LEU A 44 -1.18 7.07 15.01
N VAL A 45 0.03 7.23 14.48
CA VAL A 45 0.92 6.13 14.12
C VAL A 45 1.23 5.28 15.36
N GLY A 46 1.65 5.91 16.46
CA GLY A 46 1.92 5.23 17.73
C GLY A 46 0.70 4.46 18.23
N PHE A 47 -0.48 5.08 18.21
CA PHE A 47 -1.74 4.42 18.57
C PHE A 47 -2.05 3.20 17.68
N CYS A 48 -1.90 3.33 16.35
CA CYS A 48 -2.11 2.22 15.43
C CYS A 48 -1.17 1.05 15.71
N LEU A 49 0.12 1.31 15.92
CA LEU A 49 1.11 0.28 16.20
C LEU A 49 0.87 -0.39 17.56
N LEU A 50 0.54 0.39 18.60
CA LEU A 50 0.14 -0.14 19.92
C LEU A 50 -1.12 -1.01 19.82
N ALA A 51 -2.13 -0.57 19.07
CA ALA A 51 -3.33 -1.37 18.82
C ALA A 51 -3.00 -2.68 18.11
N GLY A 52 -2.08 -2.66 17.14
CA GLY A 52 -1.58 -3.86 16.48
C GLY A 52 -0.97 -4.86 17.46
N LEU A 53 -0.25 -4.38 18.49
CA LEU A 53 0.41 -5.22 19.50
C LEU A 53 -0.59 -5.75 20.53
N VAL A 54 -1.50 -4.92 21.02
CA VAL A 54 -2.38 -5.25 22.15
C VAL A 54 -3.64 -6.02 21.71
N LEU A 55 -4.28 -5.61 20.60
CA LEU A 55 -5.52 -6.20 20.12
C LEU A 55 -5.49 -7.73 19.91
N PRO A 56 -4.41 -8.36 19.39
CA PRO A 56 -4.42 -9.80 19.20
C PRO A 56 -4.48 -10.58 20.51
N PHE A 57 -3.90 -10.08 21.61
CA PHE A 57 -4.03 -10.68 22.94
C PHE A 57 -5.46 -10.54 23.48
N LEU A 58 -6.04 -9.34 23.37
CA LEU A 58 -7.43 -9.11 23.78
C LEU A 58 -8.41 -10.00 22.99
N TRP A 59 -8.19 -10.14 21.68
CA TRP A 59 -8.98 -10.99 20.80
C TRP A 59 -8.74 -12.48 21.04
N HIS A 60 -7.57 -12.89 21.52
CA HIS A 60 -7.32 -14.27 21.85
C HIS A 60 -8.00 -14.69 23.15
N HIS A 61 -7.94 -13.86 24.19
CA HIS A 61 -8.39 -14.23 25.54
C HIS A 61 -9.83 -13.80 25.87
N LYS A 62 -10.28 -12.65 25.39
CA LYS A 62 -11.50 -12.00 25.93
C LYS A 62 -12.56 -11.68 24.87
N MET A 63 -12.17 -11.54 23.60
CA MET A 63 -13.07 -11.04 22.57
C MET A 63 -13.58 -12.17 21.65
N ASN A 64 -14.83 -12.61 21.82
CA ASN A 64 -15.49 -13.41 20.80
C ASN A 64 -16.14 -12.51 19.73
N ARG A 65 -15.33 -11.82 18.92
CA ARG A 65 -15.84 -11.00 17.81
C ARG A 65 -15.84 -11.76 16.50
N ASN A 66 -17.01 -12.35 16.21
CA ASN A 66 -17.32 -12.86 14.88
C ASN A 66 -17.08 -11.75 13.83
N GLY A 67 -16.30 -12.08 12.80
CA GLY A 67 -16.04 -11.17 11.68
C GLY A 67 -14.91 -10.14 11.87
N LEU A 68 -14.24 -10.05 13.03
CA LEU A 68 -13.09 -9.14 13.21
C LEU A 68 -11.97 -9.43 12.20
N TYR A 69 -11.67 -10.71 11.97
CA TYR A 69 -10.69 -11.12 10.95
C TYR A 69 -11.01 -10.53 9.57
N ALA A 70 -12.27 -10.63 9.15
CA ALA A 70 -12.71 -10.12 7.85
C ALA A 70 -12.65 -8.57 7.78
N ARG A 71 -12.91 -7.89 8.91
CA ARG A 71 -12.78 -6.43 9.00
C ARG A 71 -11.31 -6.00 8.88
N LEU A 72 -10.40 -6.63 9.62
CA LEU A 72 -8.97 -6.36 9.54
C LEU A 72 -8.41 -6.67 8.14
N TYR A 73 -8.83 -7.77 7.54
CA TYR A 73 -8.45 -8.11 6.17
C TYR A 73 -8.91 -7.05 5.16
N ASN A 74 -10.16 -6.57 5.29
CA ASN A 74 -10.66 -5.48 4.45
C ASN A 74 -9.94 -4.15 4.74
N LEU A 75 -9.58 -3.88 6.00
CA LEU A 75 -8.80 -2.70 6.38
C LEU A 75 -7.43 -2.72 5.69
N VAL A 76 -6.71 -3.85 5.72
CA VAL A 76 -5.43 -4.00 4.98
C VAL A 76 -5.65 -3.75 3.49
N LYS A 77 -6.66 -4.40 2.89
CA LYS A 77 -6.98 -4.23 1.47
C LYS A 77 -7.22 -2.77 1.09
N TYR A 78 -8.04 -2.05 1.85
CA TYR A 78 -8.39 -0.66 1.55
C TYR A 78 -7.24 0.30 1.85
N THR A 79 -6.46 0.08 2.91
CA THR A 79 -5.29 0.93 3.22
C THR A 79 -4.17 0.72 2.20
N VAL A 80 -3.90 -0.51 1.77
CA VAL A 80 -2.95 -0.82 0.68
C VAL A 80 -3.39 -0.16 -0.63
N ALA A 81 -4.67 -0.33 -1.01
CA ALA A 81 -5.21 0.30 -2.21
C ALA A 81 -5.09 1.82 -2.15
N LEU A 82 -5.45 2.44 -1.03
CA LEU A 82 -5.42 3.88 -0.89
C LEU A 82 -3.98 4.44 -0.96
N ASN A 83 -3.02 3.80 -0.30
CA ASN A 83 -1.61 4.15 -0.40
C ASN A 83 -1.13 4.16 -1.85
N LEU A 84 -1.36 3.05 -2.57
CA LEU A 84 -0.93 2.89 -3.96
C LEU A 84 -1.59 3.93 -4.88
N ALA A 85 -2.89 4.20 -4.69
CA ALA A 85 -3.59 5.22 -5.44
C ALA A 85 -3.01 6.62 -5.20
N ILE A 86 -2.75 7.00 -3.94
CA ILE A 86 -2.12 8.29 -3.60
C ILE A 86 -0.74 8.41 -4.25
N PHE A 87 0.12 7.38 -4.15
CA PHE A 87 1.44 7.40 -4.79
C PHE A 87 1.37 7.46 -6.32
N GLY A 88 0.37 6.83 -6.93
CA GLY A 88 0.14 6.91 -8.37
C GLY A 88 -0.29 8.31 -8.77
N TRP A 89 -1.28 8.89 -8.09
CA TRP A 89 -1.73 10.26 -8.37
C TRP A 89 -0.61 11.27 -8.18
N ARG A 90 0.22 11.15 -7.13
CA ARG A 90 1.38 12.04 -6.94
C ARG A 90 2.32 12.06 -8.15
N LYS A 91 2.49 10.94 -8.86
CA LYS A 91 3.29 10.90 -10.10
C LYS A 91 2.62 11.67 -11.23
N ILE A 92 1.31 11.51 -11.40
CA ILE A 92 0.54 12.24 -12.43
C ILE A 92 0.57 13.76 -12.16
N PHE A 93 0.45 14.18 -10.91
CA PHE A 93 0.43 15.60 -10.52
C PHE A 93 1.84 16.22 -10.38
N GLY A 94 2.90 15.50 -10.77
CA GLY A 94 4.28 16.01 -10.70
C GLY A 94 4.76 16.30 -9.29
N LEU A 95 4.30 15.53 -8.29
CA LEU A 95 4.76 15.55 -6.90
C LEU A 95 5.78 14.42 -6.62
N GLN A 96 6.23 13.75 -7.67
CA GLN A 96 7.23 12.69 -7.68
C GLN A 96 8.05 12.83 -8.98
N PHE A 97 9.25 12.24 -8.98
CA PHE A 97 10.18 12.31 -10.11
C PHE A 97 10.66 13.75 -10.42
N VAL A 98 10.76 14.59 -9.38
CA VAL A 98 11.19 15.98 -9.47
C VAL A 98 12.57 16.12 -8.85
N VAL A 99 13.57 16.49 -9.64
CA VAL A 99 14.92 16.73 -9.14
C VAL A 99 15.05 18.22 -8.79
N PRO A 100 15.45 18.59 -7.55
CA PRO A 100 15.74 19.97 -7.17
C PRO A 100 16.86 20.58 -8.03
N GLU A 101 16.82 21.90 -8.22
CA GLU A 101 17.78 22.59 -9.08
C GLU A 101 19.22 22.43 -8.58
N GLU A 102 19.42 22.47 -7.25
CA GLU A 102 20.72 22.33 -6.61
C GLU A 102 21.35 20.96 -6.89
N VAL A 103 20.52 19.92 -6.92
CA VAL A 103 20.95 18.57 -7.28
C VAL A 103 21.21 18.49 -8.78
N SER A 104 20.40 19.19 -9.58
CA SER A 104 20.47 19.07 -11.02
C SER A 104 21.72 19.65 -11.66
N ASN A 105 22.34 20.61 -10.98
CA ASN A 105 23.59 21.24 -11.36
C ASN A 105 24.83 20.40 -11.00
N LEU A 106 24.67 19.31 -10.23
CA LEU A 106 25.78 18.42 -9.89
C LEU A 106 26.17 17.55 -11.10
N PRO A 107 27.48 17.34 -11.34
CA PRO A 107 27.93 16.44 -12.39
C PRO A 107 27.51 15.00 -12.10
N MET A 108 27.36 14.19 -13.15
CA MET A 108 26.78 12.84 -13.06
C MET A 108 27.49 11.92 -12.06
N ASN A 109 28.82 12.05 -11.93
CA ASN A 109 29.63 11.28 -10.99
C ASN A 109 29.46 11.70 -9.50
N GLN A 110 28.73 12.78 -9.24
CA GLN A 110 28.37 13.26 -7.88
C GLN A 110 26.90 13.01 -7.54
N GLN A 111 26.11 12.45 -8.46
CA GLN A 111 24.72 12.12 -8.21
C GLN A 111 24.59 10.91 -7.29
N THR A 112 23.66 10.96 -6.34
CA THR A 112 23.32 9.80 -5.51
C THR A 112 22.46 8.81 -6.28
N GLY A 113 22.38 7.56 -5.80
CA GLY A 113 21.49 6.56 -6.41
C GLY A 113 20.02 7.00 -6.46
N GLU A 114 19.57 7.74 -5.44
CA GLU A 114 18.22 8.31 -5.39
C GLU A 114 18.00 9.31 -6.52
N TRP A 115 18.91 10.28 -6.70
CA TRP A 115 18.74 11.31 -7.72
C TRP A 115 18.86 10.76 -9.13
N LEU A 116 19.77 9.80 -9.37
CA LEU A 116 19.84 9.07 -10.63
C LEU A 116 18.52 8.35 -10.96
N THR A 117 17.90 7.74 -9.95
CA THR A 117 16.61 7.05 -10.11
C THR A 117 15.49 8.04 -10.44
N TRP A 118 15.45 9.18 -9.76
CA TRP A 118 14.45 10.22 -10.01
C TRP A 118 14.63 10.87 -11.38
N TYR A 119 15.88 11.10 -11.81
CA TYR A 119 16.19 11.53 -13.17
C TYR A 119 15.68 10.55 -14.21
N TYR A 120 15.97 9.25 -14.03
CA TYR A 120 15.53 8.21 -14.96
C TYR A 120 14.00 8.18 -15.10
N PHE A 121 13.28 8.16 -13.98
CA PHE A 121 11.82 8.17 -14.01
C PHE A 121 11.22 9.50 -14.49
N GLY A 122 11.89 10.62 -14.23
CA GLY A 122 11.46 11.96 -14.65
C GLY A 122 11.74 12.28 -16.12
N HIS A 123 12.70 11.58 -16.74
CA HIS A 123 13.11 11.84 -18.13
C HIS A 123 11.98 11.57 -19.14
N SER A 124 11.18 10.52 -18.94
CA SER A 124 10.07 10.17 -19.83
C SER A 124 8.72 10.34 -19.12
N PRO A 125 7.97 11.42 -19.40
CA PRO A 125 6.64 11.63 -18.85
C PRO A 125 5.67 10.49 -19.16
N VAL A 126 5.79 9.89 -20.35
CA VAL A 126 4.99 8.74 -20.77
C VAL A 126 5.26 7.54 -19.87
N PHE A 127 6.53 7.22 -19.63
CA PHE A 127 6.91 6.11 -18.75
C PHE A 127 6.46 6.33 -17.31
N GLY A 128 6.69 7.53 -16.76
CA GLY A 128 6.21 7.92 -15.43
C GLY A 128 4.69 7.79 -15.30
N THR A 129 3.95 8.18 -16.33
CA THR A 129 2.48 8.03 -16.40
C THR A 129 2.05 6.57 -16.44
N LEU A 130 2.71 5.73 -17.23
CA LEU A 130 2.39 4.28 -17.27
C LEU A 130 2.58 3.62 -15.90
N ILE A 131 3.67 3.93 -15.21
CA ILE A 131 3.92 3.46 -13.84
C ILE A 131 2.80 3.92 -12.90
N ALA A 132 2.38 5.18 -13.01
CA ALA A 132 1.29 5.72 -12.21
C ALA A 132 -0.04 5.02 -12.48
N LEU A 133 -0.37 4.77 -13.74
CA LEU A 133 -1.59 4.07 -14.15
C LEU A 133 -1.63 2.64 -13.65
N VAL A 134 -0.51 1.90 -13.70
CA VAL A 134 -0.42 0.55 -13.12
C VAL A 134 -0.73 0.57 -11.62
N GLN A 135 -0.18 1.56 -10.88
CA GLN A 135 -0.49 1.74 -9.46
C GLN A 135 -1.97 2.07 -9.21
N ILE A 136 -2.53 3.06 -9.91
CA ILE A 136 -3.90 3.55 -9.69
C ILE A 136 -4.93 2.50 -10.10
N VAL A 137 -4.83 1.98 -11.33
CA VAL A 137 -5.76 0.97 -11.85
C VAL A 137 -5.66 -0.30 -11.02
N GLY A 138 -4.44 -0.77 -10.73
CA GLY A 138 -4.22 -1.91 -9.85
C GLY A 138 -4.85 -1.70 -8.47
N ALA A 139 -4.65 -0.53 -7.84
CA ALA A 139 -5.22 -0.20 -6.55
C ALA A 139 -6.75 -0.22 -6.54
N TYR A 140 -7.38 0.35 -7.57
CA TYR A 140 -8.83 0.37 -7.67
C TYR A 140 -9.40 -1.02 -7.92
N LEU A 141 -8.79 -1.78 -8.83
CA LEU A 141 -9.17 -3.17 -9.09
C LEU A 141 -8.98 -4.08 -7.86
N LEU A 142 -7.98 -3.82 -7.01
CA LEU A 142 -7.74 -4.55 -5.76
C LEU A 142 -8.96 -4.48 -4.82
N MET A 143 -9.76 -3.42 -4.88
CA MET A 143 -10.92 -3.25 -4.00
C MET A 143 -12.14 -4.11 -4.39
N PHE A 144 -12.19 -4.61 -5.63
CA PHE A 144 -13.31 -5.38 -6.16
C PHE A 144 -13.06 -6.88 -6.10
N LYS A 145 -14.10 -7.64 -5.73
CA LYS A 145 -14.00 -9.10 -5.53
C LYS A 145 -13.57 -9.86 -6.79
N LYS A 146 -14.04 -9.42 -7.97
CA LYS A 146 -13.81 -10.11 -9.24
C LYS A 146 -12.38 -9.91 -9.75
N SER A 147 -11.80 -8.73 -9.54
CA SER A 147 -10.46 -8.35 -10.00
C SER A 147 -9.38 -8.43 -8.91
N PHE A 148 -9.74 -8.80 -7.68
CA PHE A 148 -8.83 -8.80 -6.53
C PHE A 148 -7.53 -9.56 -6.80
N LEU A 149 -7.61 -10.83 -7.22
CA LEU A 149 -6.44 -11.69 -7.36
C LEU A 149 -5.48 -11.21 -8.48
N PRO A 150 -5.93 -10.95 -9.73
CA PRO A 150 -5.04 -10.43 -10.75
C PRO A 150 -4.46 -9.06 -10.38
N ALA A 151 -5.24 -8.18 -9.75
CA ALA A 151 -4.74 -6.89 -9.28
C ALA A 151 -3.69 -7.04 -8.17
N ALA A 152 -3.92 -7.92 -7.20
CA ALA A 152 -2.98 -8.17 -6.10
C ALA A 152 -1.66 -8.75 -6.61
N LEU A 153 -1.68 -9.66 -7.58
CA LEU A 153 -0.47 -10.23 -8.20
C LEU A 153 0.30 -9.18 -9.01
N LEU A 154 -0.40 -8.41 -9.84
CA LEU A 154 0.19 -7.31 -10.62
C LEU A 154 0.88 -6.31 -9.69
N LEU A 155 0.15 -5.83 -8.68
CA LEU A 155 0.67 -4.88 -7.69
C LEU A 155 1.81 -5.49 -6.87
N PHE A 156 1.77 -6.78 -6.55
CA PHE A 156 2.83 -7.44 -5.81
C PHE A 156 4.13 -7.47 -6.62
N GLY A 157 4.11 -7.92 -7.87
CA GLY A 157 5.29 -7.89 -8.73
C GLY A 157 5.83 -6.47 -8.91
N PHE A 158 4.93 -5.51 -9.14
CA PHE A 158 5.27 -4.11 -9.24
C PHE A 158 5.93 -3.55 -7.96
N MET A 159 5.39 -3.87 -6.79
CA MET A 159 5.94 -3.40 -5.50
C MET A 159 7.24 -4.08 -5.12
N VAL A 160 7.44 -5.35 -5.48
CA VAL A 160 8.74 -6.02 -5.33
C VAL A 160 9.79 -5.30 -6.15
N HIS A 161 9.50 -4.97 -7.42
CA HIS A 161 10.41 -4.21 -8.26
C HIS A 161 10.75 -2.83 -7.66
N LEU A 162 9.76 -2.08 -7.20
CA LEU A 162 10.01 -0.80 -6.52
C LEU A 162 10.80 -0.94 -5.22
N THR A 163 10.54 -1.99 -4.44
CA THR A 163 11.28 -2.24 -3.19
C THR A 163 12.74 -2.54 -3.49
N CYS A 164 13.03 -3.33 -4.54
CA CYS A 164 14.39 -3.56 -5.01
C CYS A 164 15.09 -2.26 -5.40
N ILE A 165 14.41 -1.38 -6.17
CA ILE A 165 14.96 -0.06 -6.51
C ILE A 165 15.29 0.71 -5.22
N ASN A 166 14.37 0.77 -4.27
CA ASN A 166 14.59 1.49 -3.01
C ASN A 166 15.80 0.98 -2.21
N VAL A 167 16.00 -0.34 -2.18
CA VAL A 167 17.13 -0.97 -1.48
C VAL A 167 18.45 -0.71 -2.22
N PHE A 168 18.52 -1.05 -3.52
CA PHE A 168 19.76 -1.05 -4.27
C PHE A 168 20.25 0.35 -4.63
N TYR A 169 19.33 1.30 -4.83
CA TYR A 169 19.65 2.71 -5.09
C TYR A 169 19.68 3.57 -3.83
N ARG A 170 19.49 2.96 -2.64
CA ARG A 170 19.53 3.64 -1.34
C ARG A 170 18.64 4.88 -1.30
N MET A 171 17.40 4.71 -1.75
CA MET A 171 16.38 5.75 -1.68
C MET A 171 16.12 6.15 -0.23
N ASN A 172 15.61 7.36 -0.01
CA ASN A 172 15.29 7.84 1.33
C ASN A 172 14.45 6.85 2.17
N MET A 173 14.62 6.92 3.49
CA MET A 173 14.00 5.98 4.44
C MET A 173 12.48 5.97 4.37
N GLY A 174 11.85 7.10 4.04
CA GLY A 174 10.40 7.19 3.88
C GLY A 174 9.89 6.30 2.74
N ALA A 175 10.54 6.38 1.58
CA ALA A 175 10.24 5.54 0.42
C ALA A 175 10.46 4.06 0.71
N LEU A 176 11.57 3.72 1.37
CA LEU A 176 11.92 2.34 1.74
C LEU A 176 10.89 1.71 2.70
N VAL A 177 10.59 2.40 3.80
CA VAL A 177 9.60 1.93 4.79
C VAL A 177 8.24 1.74 4.13
N GLN A 178 7.84 2.66 3.24
CA GLN A 178 6.56 2.53 2.54
C GLN A 178 6.52 1.32 1.60
N SER A 179 7.57 1.12 0.80
CA SER A 179 7.59 0.00 -0.13
C SER A 179 7.53 -1.34 0.59
N PHE A 180 8.19 -1.47 1.75
CA PHE A 180 8.09 -2.66 2.58
C PHE A 180 6.70 -2.85 3.21
N ALA A 181 6.13 -1.79 3.81
CA ALA A 181 4.82 -1.87 4.45
C ALA A 181 3.71 -2.31 3.47
N ILE A 182 3.70 -1.73 2.26
CA ILE A 182 2.75 -2.10 1.20
C ILE A 182 3.00 -3.52 0.71
N SER A 183 4.28 -3.92 0.51
CA SER A 183 4.63 -5.27 0.08
C SER A 183 4.18 -6.34 1.09
N ILE A 184 4.38 -6.10 2.39
CA ILE A 184 3.89 -6.97 3.48
C ILE A 184 2.36 -7.06 3.43
N GLY A 185 1.67 -5.93 3.21
CA GLY A 185 0.22 -5.89 3.02
C GLY A 185 -0.25 -6.77 1.85
N LEU A 186 0.41 -6.68 0.70
CA LEU A 186 0.10 -7.50 -0.48
C LEU A 186 0.38 -8.99 -0.25
N ILE A 187 1.50 -9.34 0.39
CA ILE A 187 1.81 -10.73 0.78
C ILE A 187 0.70 -11.29 1.69
N TYR A 188 0.30 -10.52 2.70
CA TYR A 188 -0.79 -10.92 3.61
C TYR A 188 -2.12 -11.12 2.87
N LEU A 189 -2.45 -10.23 1.92
CA LEU A 189 -3.65 -10.33 1.10
C LEU A 189 -3.61 -11.54 0.13
N LEU A 190 -2.45 -11.91 -0.38
CA LEU A 190 -2.28 -13.08 -1.25
C LEU A 190 -2.23 -14.40 -0.47
N TRP A 191 -1.87 -14.37 0.82
CA TRP A 191 -1.68 -15.56 1.64
C TRP A 191 -2.85 -16.57 1.64
N PRO A 192 -4.13 -16.16 1.70
CA PRO A 192 -5.25 -17.10 1.62
C PRO A 192 -5.33 -17.85 0.28
N PHE A 193 -4.76 -17.30 -0.79
CA PHE A 193 -4.81 -17.83 -2.15
C PHE A 193 -3.60 -18.70 -2.51
N ARG A 194 -2.63 -18.86 -1.61
CA ARG A 194 -1.37 -19.60 -1.88
C ARG A 194 -1.56 -21.01 -2.44
N SER A 195 -2.57 -21.75 -1.98
CA SER A 195 -2.84 -23.10 -2.51
C SER A 195 -3.32 -23.08 -3.95
N GLN A 196 -4.16 -22.09 -4.30
CA GLN A 196 -4.64 -21.89 -5.67
C GLN A 196 -3.50 -21.44 -6.58
N LEU A 197 -2.60 -20.59 -6.08
CA LEU A 197 -1.41 -20.15 -6.83
C LEU A 197 -0.46 -21.31 -7.08
N ILE A 198 -0.18 -22.15 -6.07
CA ILE A 198 0.67 -23.34 -6.22
C ILE A 198 0.03 -24.34 -7.19
N GLN A 199 -1.30 -24.52 -7.14
CA GLN A 199 -2.01 -25.38 -8.10
C GLN A 199 -1.90 -24.82 -9.52
N PHE A 200 -2.15 -23.53 -9.72
CA PHE A 200 -2.01 -22.87 -11.02
C PHE A 200 -0.59 -23.06 -11.62
N LEU A 201 0.45 -23.02 -10.80
CA LEU A 201 1.82 -23.28 -11.25
C LEU A 201 2.11 -24.75 -11.58
N LYS A 202 1.39 -25.70 -10.96
CA LYS A 202 1.59 -27.15 -11.13
C LYS A 202 0.74 -27.77 -12.22
N THR A 203 -0.43 -27.20 -12.52
CA THR A 203 -1.37 -27.74 -13.51
C THR A 203 -1.64 -26.71 -14.61
N PRO A 204 -1.32 -27.02 -15.89
CA PRO A 204 -1.61 -26.13 -17.03
C PRO A 204 -3.11 -25.89 -17.27
N THR A 205 -3.97 -26.75 -16.72
CA THR A 205 -5.43 -26.66 -16.91
C THR A 205 -6.03 -25.78 -15.81
N PRO A 206 -6.71 -24.66 -16.15
CA PRO A 206 -7.30 -23.79 -15.16
C PRO A 206 -8.51 -24.49 -14.51
N ALA A 207 -8.32 -25.00 -13.30
CA ALA A 207 -9.47 -25.34 -12.46
C ALA A 207 -10.31 -24.07 -12.25
N PRO A 208 -11.65 -24.15 -12.31
CA PRO A 208 -12.49 -22.98 -12.02
C PRO A 208 -12.12 -22.45 -10.63
N PHE A 209 -11.81 -21.15 -10.54
CA PHE A 209 -11.43 -20.49 -9.29
C PHE A 209 -12.58 -20.55 -8.27
N THR A 210 -12.68 -21.65 -7.54
CA THR A 210 -13.62 -21.83 -6.43
C THR A 210 -13.01 -21.19 -5.19
N SER A 211 -13.36 -19.94 -4.97
CA SER A 211 -12.86 -19.19 -3.84
C SER A 211 -13.75 -19.44 -2.61
N ASN A 212 -13.20 -20.10 -1.60
CA ASN A 212 -13.82 -20.18 -0.28
C ASN A 212 -13.56 -18.83 0.43
N ARG A 213 -14.42 -17.83 0.15
CA ARG A 213 -14.16 -16.41 0.45
C ARG A 213 -14.67 -16.01 1.83
N PRO A 214 -13.95 -15.14 2.56
CA PRO A 214 -14.55 -14.42 3.68
C PRO A 214 -15.71 -13.54 3.18
N ASN A 215 -16.79 -13.45 3.96
CA ASN A 215 -17.94 -12.58 3.68
C ASN A 215 -17.49 -11.11 3.59
N VAL A 216 -17.35 -10.61 2.36
CA VAL A 216 -17.05 -9.19 2.09
C VAL A 216 -18.37 -8.46 1.89
N VAL A 217 -18.71 -7.56 2.81
CA VAL A 217 -19.88 -6.68 2.73
C VAL A 217 -19.81 -5.83 1.45
N ASN A 218 -20.94 -5.58 0.79
CA ASN A 218 -21.01 -4.67 -0.36
C ASN A 218 -20.68 -3.24 0.10
N GLY A 219 -19.44 -2.81 -0.15
CA GLY A 219 -18.92 -1.50 0.26
C GLY A 219 -18.69 -0.55 -0.93
N MET A 220 -19.65 -0.43 -1.85
CA MET A 220 -19.50 0.43 -3.04
C MET A 220 -19.25 1.89 -2.65
N LEU A 221 -19.99 2.40 -1.65
CA LEU A 221 -19.78 3.75 -1.10
C LEU A 221 -18.37 3.94 -0.55
N VAL A 222 -17.84 2.97 0.18
CA VAL A 222 -16.46 3.02 0.71
C VAL A 222 -15.46 3.09 -0.45
N ARG A 223 -15.65 2.31 -1.51
CA ARG A 223 -14.76 2.34 -2.69
C ARG A 223 -14.82 3.69 -3.40
N ALA A 224 -16.01 4.23 -3.61
CA ALA A 224 -16.19 5.54 -4.23
C ALA A 224 -15.54 6.65 -3.39
N ALA A 225 -15.76 6.63 -2.07
CA ALA A 225 -15.12 7.55 -1.13
C ALA A 225 -13.59 7.45 -1.17
N LEU A 226 -13.02 6.24 -1.24
CA LEU A 226 -11.56 6.06 -1.33
C LEU A 226 -10.99 6.57 -2.65
N VAL A 227 -11.69 6.38 -3.78
CA VAL A 227 -11.29 6.92 -5.08
C VAL A 227 -11.28 8.45 -5.03
N ILE A 228 -12.39 9.04 -4.58
CA ILE A 228 -12.56 10.50 -4.45
C ILE A 228 -11.52 11.07 -3.49
N PHE A 229 -11.32 10.43 -2.33
CA PHE A 229 -10.34 10.87 -1.35
C PHE A 229 -8.92 10.81 -1.92
N SER A 230 -8.54 9.72 -2.61
CA SER A 230 -7.18 9.56 -3.14
C SER A 230 -6.81 10.64 -4.17
N ILE A 231 -7.73 11.01 -5.05
CA ILE A 231 -7.49 12.06 -6.05
C ILE A 231 -7.62 13.45 -5.44
N GLY A 232 -8.66 13.68 -4.64
CA GLY A 232 -8.93 14.97 -4.01
C GLY A 232 -7.83 15.39 -3.04
N PHE A 233 -7.29 14.43 -2.28
CA PHE A 233 -6.15 14.67 -1.38
C PHE A 233 -4.90 15.12 -2.15
N VAL A 234 -4.59 14.47 -3.27
CA VAL A 234 -3.40 14.82 -4.06
C VAL A 234 -3.57 16.14 -4.79
N ILE A 235 -4.77 16.44 -5.30
CA ILE A 235 -5.10 17.77 -5.85
C ILE A 235 -4.90 18.83 -4.77
N TYR A 236 -5.42 18.61 -3.57
CA TYR A 236 -5.21 19.53 -2.44
C TYR A 236 -3.71 19.77 -2.18
N CYS A 237 -2.91 18.70 -2.13
CA CYS A 237 -1.47 18.81 -1.93
C CYS A 237 -0.74 19.55 -3.06
N LYS A 238 -1.24 19.52 -4.30
CA LYS A 238 -0.58 20.18 -5.43
C LYS A 238 -0.80 21.69 -5.45
N TYR A 239 -1.98 22.13 -5.01
CA TYR A 239 -2.42 23.52 -5.19
C TYR A 239 -2.38 24.36 -3.90
N TYR A 240 -2.35 23.72 -2.73
CA TYR A 240 -2.46 24.40 -1.44
C TYR A 240 -1.29 24.12 -0.49
N ILE A 241 -0.32 23.31 -0.90
CA ILE A 241 0.89 22.97 -0.16
C ILE A 241 2.07 23.15 -1.10
#